data_AF-A0A3B4BM95-F1
#
_entry.id   AF-A0A3B4BM95-F1
#
_cell.length_a   1.000
_cell.length_b   1.000
_cell.length_c   1.000
_cell.angle_alpha   90.00
_cell.angle_beta   90.00
_cell.angle_gamma   90.00
#
_symmetry.space_group_name_H-M   'P 1'
#
loop_
_entity.id
_entity.type
_entity.pdbx_description
1 polymer ?
#
loop_
_entity_poly.entity_id
_entity_poly.type
_entity_poly.pdbx_seq_one_letter_code
_entity_poly.pdbx_strand_id
1 'polypeptide(L)'
;MSAFCLDLHSAPSSASTLSAPRELDSDRMEPSLDSSLQGPPPETGGLEAPSLLRATAGGLGTVLEEELAMLTCEREREQEEDAAELAAAEAPLEQDVDLLALFRQKERDLVLAAKLGKALLERNQDLTKQYEKMNKDLNEKLEHLEQEKHELRRRLESREGEWEGRVAELETDVQQLQGELERHQMQLREADRDKTRAITELSEQNHRLLEQLSRAAEVERQLSTQVHSLRDDFREKSLSTNQHMTRLESLQAEIKMLSERKRELERRVTAVLEENEQLQHTVDSLKERTLVLEKQCHEKDLQLRQSQLELQEVRISHRQLSARLEELSEERSLQSFSPSSHSLLCEIEQSMEQEELEQEREQLRLQLWEAYCQVRSICSQLRGNDITDSALSTDSSMDESSETSSAKDVPTGSLQSSLLELRRLTQNLLDGNESTIALLSLEVCSSREENERLRAMSEVREPSEQLQTAIRDRDDAIAKKKAVEMELAKCKIDIMSLNSQLLDAIQQKLNLSQQLEAWQDDMHRVIDQQLMDKHQEEWRDSPYSFSGANTGSRTCSGPPSRRPHRLSDGDKRLFSFFKKN
;
A
#
# COMPACT_ATOMS: atom_id res chain seq x y z
N MET A 1 35.86 -10.67 -22.67
CA MET A 1 36.04 -9.27 -23.13
C MET A 1 35.83 -8.35 -21.94
N SER A 2 36.44 -7.17 -21.91
CA SER A 2 36.55 -6.31 -20.73
C SER A 2 35.72 -5.02 -20.82
N ALA A 3 34.76 -4.85 -19.91
CA ALA A 3 34.13 -3.59 -19.52
C ALA A 3 33.60 -3.77 -18.08
N PHE A 4 34.08 -3.01 -17.10
CA PHE A 4 33.58 -1.69 -16.70
C PHE A 4 32.14 -1.69 -16.13
N CYS A 5 32.05 -2.02 -14.83
CA CYS A 5 31.07 -1.44 -13.91
C CYS A 5 31.85 -0.92 -12.68
N LEU A 6 31.35 0.13 -12.03
CA LEU A 6 32.03 0.78 -10.90
C LEU A 6 31.29 0.46 -9.59
N ASP A 7 32.01 -0.07 -8.61
CA ASP A 7 31.53 -0.19 -7.23
C ASP A 7 31.65 1.16 -6.50
N LEU A 8 30.54 1.61 -5.90
CA LEU A 8 30.56 2.62 -4.84
C LEU A 8 29.62 2.22 -3.70
N HIS A 9 30.17 1.49 -2.73
CA HIS A 9 29.60 1.44 -1.38
C HIS A 9 29.90 2.76 -0.67
N SER A 10 28.93 3.33 0.05
CA SER A 10 29.14 4.47 0.95
C SER A 10 28.59 4.16 2.34
N ALA A 11 29.49 3.81 3.26
CA ALA A 11 29.26 3.69 4.70
C ALA A 11 30.12 4.73 5.45
N PRO A 12 29.81 5.09 6.70
CA PRO A 12 30.09 6.44 7.19
C PRO A 12 31.45 6.62 7.87
N SER A 13 31.94 7.87 7.89
CA SER A 13 32.99 8.31 8.82
C SER A 13 32.90 9.80 9.17
N SER A 14 32.96 10.01 10.48
CA SER A 14 32.95 11.22 11.29
C SER A 14 34.04 12.27 11.03
N ALA A 15 33.78 13.50 11.50
CA ALA A 15 34.75 14.50 12.01
C ALA A 15 35.72 15.16 10.99
N SER A 16 36.03 16.47 11.03
CA SER A 16 35.48 17.65 11.74
C SER A 16 35.95 18.92 10.97
N THR A 17 35.94 20.20 11.37
CA THR A 17 35.81 20.93 12.67
C THR A 17 35.42 22.40 12.40
N LEU A 18 35.29 23.23 13.46
CA LEU A 18 35.17 24.72 13.48
C LEU A 18 33.79 25.29 13.10
N SER A 19 33.17 26.24 13.83
CA SER A 19 33.39 26.73 15.22
C SER A 19 32.06 27.30 15.75
N ALA A 20 31.89 27.36 17.08
CA ALA A 20 30.73 27.92 17.78
C ALA A 20 31.05 29.34 18.33
N PRO A 21 30.17 30.05 19.07
CA PRO A 21 28.74 29.80 19.35
C PRO A 21 27.83 31.03 19.02
N ARG A 22 26.55 30.97 19.41
CA ARG A 22 25.71 32.16 19.66
C ARG A 22 25.62 32.39 21.17
N GLU A 23 25.79 33.62 21.61
CA GLU A 23 25.46 34.06 22.98
C GLU A 23 24.26 35.02 22.99
N LEU A 24 23.90 35.48 24.19
CA LEU A 24 22.68 36.20 24.52
C LEU A 24 22.79 37.69 24.17
N ASP A 25 21.67 38.31 23.78
CA ASP A 25 21.47 39.76 23.87
C ASP A 25 20.48 40.05 24.99
N SER A 26 20.80 41.05 25.83
CA SER A 26 19.95 41.51 26.93
C SER A 26 20.03 43.03 27.07
N ASP A 27 18.84 43.64 27.19
CA ASP A 27 18.58 44.95 27.78
C ASP A 27 18.97 46.27 27.05
N ARG A 28 17.99 47.19 27.15
CA ARG A 28 18.13 48.64 27.40
C ARG A 28 18.37 49.61 26.23
N MET A 29 17.37 50.48 26.01
CA MET A 29 17.58 51.80 25.40
C MET A 29 18.26 52.75 26.39
N GLU A 30 19.18 53.59 25.91
CA GLU A 30 19.26 55.04 26.21
C GLU A 30 19.78 55.78 24.94
N PRO A 31 19.48 57.08 24.74
CA PRO A 31 19.80 57.81 23.51
C PRO A 31 21.18 58.47 23.52
N SER A 32 21.78 58.64 22.34
CA SER A 32 23.05 59.37 22.15
C SER A 32 22.85 60.80 21.61
N LEU A 33 23.67 61.72 22.12
CA LEU A 33 23.89 63.06 21.59
C LEU A 33 25.29 63.16 20.96
N ASP A 34 25.56 64.35 20.40
CA ASP A 34 26.84 64.87 19.93
C ASP A 34 27.44 64.31 18.62
N SER A 35 27.69 65.26 17.71
CA SER A 35 28.73 65.21 16.69
C SER A 35 29.11 66.65 16.37
N SER A 36 30.38 67.03 16.55
CA SER A 36 30.81 68.42 16.57
C SER A 36 32.11 68.69 15.80
N LEU A 37 32.08 69.82 15.06
CA LEU A 37 33.22 70.63 14.61
C LEU A 37 34.28 70.03 13.67
N GLN A 38 34.29 70.49 12.42
CA GLN A 38 35.44 71.26 11.89
C GLN A 38 35.05 72.18 10.70
N GLY A 39 35.78 73.28 10.54
CA GLY A 39 35.69 74.27 9.44
C GLY A 39 37.12 74.79 9.11
N PRO A 40 37.37 76.09 8.80
CA PRO A 40 36.41 77.20 8.61
C PRO A 40 36.60 78.06 7.30
N PRO A 41 37.14 79.32 7.25
CA PRO A 41 36.59 80.41 6.41
C PRO A 41 37.68 81.04 5.46
N PRO A 42 37.74 82.36 5.08
CA PRO A 42 36.83 83.53 5.23
C PRO A 42 36.67 84.42 3.96
N GLU A 43 35.93 85.53 4.06
CA GLU A 43 36.41 86.93 3.86
C GLU A 43 35.26 87.96 3.65
N THR A 44 35.45 89.18 4.17
CA THR A 44 34.76 90.46 3.85
C THR A 44 33.22 90.57 3.95
N GLY A 45 32.74 91.61 4.64
CA GLY A 45 31.31 91.92 4.75
C GLY A 45 30.94 92.91 5.85
N GLY A 46 31.78 93.92 6.10
CA GLY A 46 31.39 95.09 6.91
C GLY A 46 30.53 96.08 6.10
N LEU A 47 30.26 97.25 6.69
CA LEU A 47 29.31 98.28 6.22
C LEU A 47 27.83 97.89 6.50
N GLU A 48 26.95 98.78 6.97
CA GLU A 48 27.18 100.04 7.70
C GLU A 48 25.90 100.40 8.47
N ALA A 49 26.03 101.06 9.63
CA ALA A 49 24.86 101.71 10.23
C ALA A 49 24.53 102.98 9.41
N PRO A 50 23.29 103.19 8.94
CA PRO A 50 22.96 104.24 7.99
C PRO A 50 23.12 105.64 8.61
N SER A 51 24.31 106.22 8.43
CA SER A 51 24.68 107.55 8.91
C SER A 51 24.13 108.64 7.99
N LEU A 52 22.80 108.72 7.93
CA LEU A 52 22.02 109.69 7.15
C LEU A 52 21.24 110.57 8.16
N LEU A 53 21.50 111.88 8.31
CA LEU A 53 22.10 112.84 7.40
C LEU A 53 23.04 113.83 8.12
N ARG A 54 24.30 113.94 7.65
CA ARG A 54 25.19 115.07 8.01
C ARG A 54 24.97 116.27 7.09
N ALA A 55 23.74 116.79 7.10
CA ALA A 55 23.35 118.09 6.54
C ALA A 55 22.13 118.57 7.35
N THR A 56 22.15 119.72 8.02
CA THR A 56 22.79 120.97 7.62
C THR A 56 23.91 121.46 8.55
N ALA A 57 25.10 121.69 7.98
CA ALA A 57 26.02 122.69 8.50
C ALA A 57 25.76 123.99 7.72
N GLY A 58 25.32 125.06 8.40
CA GLY A 58 25.10 126.37 7.77
C GLY A 58 24.14 127.29 8.52
N GLY A 59 24.45 128.59 8.53
CA GLY A 59 23.55 129.71 8.81
C GLY A 59 23.08 129.95 10.25
N LEU A 60 22.74 128.91 11.03
CA LEU A 60 22.01 129.10 12.29
C LEU A 60 22.85 129.56 13.49
N GLY A 61 24.19 129.55 13.37
CA GLY A 61 25.09 130.26 14.29
C GLY A 61 25.31 131.69 13.80
N THR A 62 25.75 131.82 12.53
CA THR A 62 26.10 133.11 11.93
C THR A 62 24.93 134.09 11.90
N VAL A 63 23.68 133.69 11.66
CA VAL A 63 22.54 134.63 11.68
C VAL A 63 22.25 135.15 13.10
N LEU A 64 22.46 134.34 14.15
CA LEU A 64 22.35 134.84 15.53
C LEU A 64 23.55 135.71 15.92
N GLU A 65 24.75 135.39 15.43
CA GLU A 65 25.94 136.23 15.62
C GLU A 65 25.87 137.54 14.81
N GLU A 66 25.27 137.53 13.62
CA GLU A 66 25.02 138.68 12.74
C GLU A 66 23.90 139.57 13.28
N GLU A 67 22.77 139.01 13.76
CA GLU A 67 21.75 139.80 14.45
C GLU A 67 22.28 140.37 15.78
N LEU A 68 23.03 139.60 16.57
CA LEU A 68 23.67 140.15 17.79
C LEU A 68 24.72 141.22 17.45
N ALA A 69 25.50 141.06 16.38
CA ALA A 69 26.48 142.06 15.92
C ALA A 69 25.80 143.34 15.42
N MET A 70 24.73 143.23 14.63
CA MET A 70 23.89 144.36 14.23
C MET A 70 23.35 145.10 15.45
N LEU A 71 22.82 144.36 16.44
CA LEU A 71 22.28 144.93 17.66
C LEU A 71 23.36 145.55 18.57
N THR A 72 24.62 145.11 18.51
CA THR A 72 25.73 145.83 19.16
C THR A 72 26.14 147.09 18.40
N CYS A 73 26.20 147.07 17.06
CA CYS A 73 26.54 148.25 16.26
C CYS A 73 25.46 149.33 16.27
N GLU A 74 24.18 148.97 16.44
CA GLU A 74 23.11 149.91 16.77
C GLU A 74 23.38 150.57 18.14
N ARG A 75 23.74 149.77 19.16
CA ARG A 75 24.02 150.24 20.53
C ARG A 75 25.24 151.15 20.65
N GLU A 76 26.26 150.93 19.82
CA GLU A 76 27.46 151.78 19.76
C GLU A 76 27.16 153.13 19.08
N ARG A 77 26.34 153.14 18.02
CA ARG A 77 25.95 154.39 17.33
C ARG A 77 25.15 155.34 18.22
N GLU A 78 24.16 154.81 18.92
CA GLU A 78 23.27 155.62 19.76
C GLU A 78 24.04 156.28 20.94
N GLN A 79 25.15 155.68 21.40
CA GLN A 79 26.00 156.25 22.46
C GLN A 79 26.87 157.45 22.04
N GLU A 80 27.21 157.58 20.75
CA GLU A 80 27.93 158.77 20.26
C GLU A 80 26.99 159.97 20.04
N GLU A 81 25.71 159.73 19.74
CA GLU A 81 24.71 160.80 19.55
C GLU A 81 24.23 161.39 20.90
N ASP A 82 23.97 160.55 21.91
CA ASP A 82 23.57 160.98 23.27
C ASP A 82 24.63 161.92 23.92
N ALA A 83 25.90 161.82 23.53
CA ALA A 83 26.99 162.67 24.04
C ALA A 83 26.99 164.12 23.50
N ALA A 84 26.27 164.39 22.40
CA ALA A 84 26.30 165.68 21.72
C ALA A 84 25.24 166.69 22.20
N GLU A 85 24.09 166.22 22.72
CA GLU A 85 23.00 167.11 23.17
C GLU A 85 23.26 167.73 24.57
N LEU A 86 24.17 167.17 25.37
CA LEU A 86 24.44 167.55 26.76
C LEU A 86 25.11 168.93 26.99
N ALA A 87 25.31 169.74 25.93
CA ALA A 87 26.14 170.95 25.98
C ALA A 87 25.39 172.30 25.87
N ALA A 88 24.05 172.30 25.78
CA ALA A 88 23.30 173.46 25.24
C ALA A 88 22.19 174.07 26.13
N ALA A 89 21.97 173.62 27.37
CA ALA A 89 20.94 174.17 28.26
C ALA A 89 21.36 174.20 29.74
N GLU A 90 21.35 175.38 30.36
CA GLU A 90 21.77 175.56 31.76
C GLU A 90 20.60 175.33 32.76
N ALA A 91 20.70 174.23 33.51
CA ALA A 91 20.13 173.99 34.86
C ALA A 91 18.58 173.87 35.05
N PRO A 92 18.10 173.07 36.04
CA PRO A 92 18.72 171.86 36.61
C PRO A 92 17.69 170.74 36.91
N LEU A 93 17.55 169.74 36.03
CA LEU A 93 16.83 168.47 36.29
C LEU A 93 17.52 167.27 35.58
N GLU A 94 18.83 167.12 35.80
CA GLU A 94 19.67 166.09 35.15
C GLU A 94 19.16 164.66 35.37
N GLN A 95 18.48 164.39 36.50
CA GLN A 95 17.94 163.07 36.84
C GLN A 95 16.78 162.62 35.93
N ASP A 96 15.93 163.53 35.46
CA ASP A 96 14.77 163.16 34.63
C ASP A 96 15.18 162.80 33.19
N VAL A 97 16.28 163.37 32.69
CA VAL A 97 16.85 163.05 31.37
C VAL A 97 17.48 161.65 31.38
N ASP A 98 18.31 161.35 32.39
CA ASP A 98 18.88 160.01 32.61
C ASP A 98 17.80 158.94 32.77
N LEU A 99 16.73 159.24 33.51
CA LEU A 99 15.60 158.32 33.67
C LEU A 99 14.91 158.03 32.33
N LEU A 100 14.68 159.04 31.49
CA LEU A 100 14.06 158.87 30.17
C LEU A 100 14.96 158.07 29.20
N ALA A 101 16.28 158.32 29.20
CA ALA A 101 17.24 157.55 28.43
C ALA A 101 17.25 156.06 28.86
N LEU A 102 17.24 155.82 30.17
CA LEU A 102 17.19 154.49 30.78
C LEU A 102 15.84 153.78 30.54
N PHE A 103 14.71 154.50 30.46
CA PHE A 103 13.44 153.94 29.99
C PHE A 103 13.52 153.52 28.52
N ARG A 104 14.04 154.37 27.62
CA ARG A 104 14.25 154.00 26.20
C ARG A 104 15.23 152.85 26.03
N GLN A 105 16.24 152.72 26.89
CA GLN A 105 17.13 151.55 26.90
C GLN A 105 16.38 150.27 27.31
N LYS A 106 15.53 150.34 28.34
CA LYS A 106 14.69 149.20 28.76
C LYS A 106 13.63 148.84 27.71
N GLU A 107 13.06 149.81 27.01
CA GLU A 107 12.14 149.57 25.89
C GLU A 107 12.86 148.89 24.72
N ARG A 108 14.06 149.37 24.34
CA ARG A 108 14.95 148.69 23.38
C ARG A 108 15.21 147.24 23.84
N ASP A 109 15.75 147.04 25.05
CA ASP A 109 16.11 145.72 25.57
C ASP A 109 14.91 144.77 25.70
N LEU A 110 13.71 145.25 26.03
CA LEU A 110 12.46 144.47 26.02
C LEU A 110 12.04 144.07 24.61
N VAL A 111 12.16 144.97 23.63
CA VAL A 111 11.92 144.66 22.21
C VAL A 111 12.95 143.65 21.70
N LEU A 112 14.21 143.74 22.11
CA LEU A 112 15.24 142.75 21.74
C LEU A 112 14.99 141.38 22.40
N ALA A 113 14.59 141.36 23.67
CA ALA A 113 14.16 140.13 24.34
C ALA A 113 12.92 139.50 23.67
N ALA A 114 11.98 140.32 23.18
CA ALA A 114 10.83 139.85 22.40
C ALA A 114 11.21 139.34 21.01
N LYS A 115 12.15 140.00 20.30
CA LYS A 115 12.73 139.51 19.03
C LYS A 115 13.42 138.14 19.22
N LEU A 116 14.30 138.03 20.22
CA LEU A 116 14.98 136.77 20.56
C LEU A 116 13.99 135.68 20.99
N GLY A 117 12.98 136.04 21.80
CA GLY A 117 11.89 135.13 22.15
C GLY A 117 11.10 134.62 20.94
N LYS A 118 10.81 135.50 19.97
CA LYS A 118 10.18 135.14 18.69
C LYS A 118 11.06 134.23 17.85
N ALA A 119 12.35 134.54 17.68
CA ALA A 119 13.30 133.70 16.95
C ALA A 119 13.48 132.31 17.61
N LEU A 120 13.50 132.25 18.94
CA LEU A 120 13.50 130.98 19.69
C LEU A 120 12.20 130.20 19.52
N LEU A 121 11.04 130.87 19.50
CA LEU A 121 9.75 130.22 19.22
C LEU A 121 9.67 129.70 17.78
N GLU A 122 10.14 130.46 16.80
CA GLU A 122 10.20 130.06 15.38
C GLU A 122 11.15 128.88 15.18
N ARG A 123 12.33 128.90 15.82
CA ARG A 123 13.25 127.74 15.84
C ARG A 123 12.62 126.52 16.50
N ASN A 124 11.88 126.67 17.60
CA ASN A 124 11.16 125.56 18.22
C ASN A 124 10.05 125.03 17.30
N GLN A 125 9.30 125.89 16.60
CA GLN A 125 8.30 125.47 15.62
C GLN A 125 8.93 124.73 14.42
N ASP A 126 10.12 125.12 13.97
CA ASP A 126 10.82 124.39 12.90
C ASP A 126 11.40 123.07 13.39
N LEU A 127 11.85 122.99 14.66
CA LEU A 127 12.20 121.72 15.29
C LEU A 127 10.98 120.81 15.45
N THR A 128 9.80 121.30 15.87
CA THR A 128 8.60 120.44 15.91
C THR A 128 8.17 119.99 14.52
N LYS A 129 8.22 120.85 13.50
CA LYS A 129 8.01 120.45 12.09
C LYS A 129 9.01 119.39 11.61
N GLN A 130 10.26 119.42 12.08
CA GLN A 130 11.26 118.40 11.78
C GLN A 130 10.95 117.08 12.52
N TYR A 131 10.60 117.12 13.80
CA TYR A 131 10.16 115.92 14.54
C TYR A 131 8.88 115.32 13.95
N GLU A 132 7.91 116.14 13.54
CA GLU A 132 6.70 115.68 12.84
C GLU A 132 7.00 115.00 11.50
N LYS A 133 7.98 115.49 10.74
CA LYS A 133 8.46 114.84 9.51
C LYS A 133 9.13 113.51 9.84
N MET A 134 10.12 113.51 10.74
CA MET A 134 10.80 112.28 11.16
C MET A 134 9.83 111.23 11.71
N ASN A 135 8.79 111.63 12.44
CA ASN A 135 7.76 110.72 12.94
C ASN A 135 6.86 110.18 11.80
N LYS A 136 6.57 110.96 10.76
CA LYS A 136 5.88 110.47 9.55
C LYS A 136 6.77 109.49 8.79
N ASP A 137 8.01 109.87 8.51
CA ASP A 137 9.01 109.03 7.86
C ASP A 137 9.29 107.71 8.62
N LEU A 138 9.08 107.68 9.94
CA LEU A 138 9.19 106.48 10.77
C LEU A 138 7.90 105.65 10.75
N ASN A 139 6.73 106.28 10.85
CA ASN A 139 5.44 105.60 10.73
C ASN A 139 5.27 104.95 9.36
N GLU A 140 5.61 105.65 8.27
CA GLU A 140 5.59 105.09 6.92
C GLU A 140 6.50 103.85 6.82
N LYS A 141 7.70 103.86 7.42
CA LYS A 141 8.59 102.69 7.45
C LYS A 141 8.02 101.54 8.28
N LEU A 142 7.34 101.83 9.39
CA LEU A 142 6.64 100.82 10.18
C LEU A 142 5.49 100.19 9.36
N GLU A 143 4.69 100.99 8.68
CA GLU A 143 3.61 100.52 7.80
C GLU A 143 4.14 99.63 6.66
N HIS A 144 5.26 99.99 6.01
CA HIS A 144 5.88 99.15 4.99
C HIS A 144 6.39 97.82 5.59
N LEU A 145 7.07 97.84 6.73
CA LEU A 145 7.55 96.63 7.41
C LEU A 145 6.40 95.74 7.89
N GLU A 146 5.27 96.31 8.29
CA GLU A 146 4.05 95.55 8.63
C GLU A 146 3.42 94.94 7.37
N GLN A 147 3.34 95.68 6.27
CA GLN A 147 2.88 95.15 4.98
C GLN A 147 3.75 93.98 4.52
N GLU A 148 5.07 94.14 4.46
CA GLU A 148 6.02 93.08 4.11
C GLU A 148 5.87 91.85 5.01
N LYS A 149 5.76 92.04 6.33
CA LYS A 149 5.53 90.99 7.32
C LYS A 149 4.20 90.25 7.10
N HIS A 150 3.14 90.95 6.71
CA HIS A 150 1.85 90.36 6.35
C HIS A 150 1.82 89.73 4.95
N GLU A 151 2.69 90.13 4.03
CA GLU A 151 2.91 89.41 2.78
C GLU A 151 3.76 88.14 2.97
N LEU A 152 4.85 88.22 3.73
CA LEU A 152 5.75 87.09 3.99
C LEU A 152 5.04 85.96 4.72
N ARG A 153 4.19 86.28 5.72
CA ARG A 153 3.28 85.31 6.34
C ARG A 153 2.40 84.59 5.32
N ARG A 154 1.63 85.33 4.51
CA ARG A 154 0.78 84.75 3.45
C ARG A 154 1.57 83.93 2.42
N ARG A 155 2.81 84.33 2.09
CA ARG A 155 3.72 83.58 1.21
C ARG A 155 4.27 82.30 1.85
N LEU A 156 4.41 82.25 3.18
CA LEU A 156 4.75 81.03 3.93
C LEU A 156 3.52 80.13 4.04
N GLU A 157 2.39 80.64 4.53
CA GLU A 157 1.10 79.95 4.62
C GLU A 157 0.70 79.29 3.28
N SER A 158 0.89 79.98 2.15
CA SER A 158 0.62 79.43 0.81
C SER A 158 1.56 78.26 0.46
N ARG A 159 2.85 78.36 0.81
CA ARG A 159 3.84 77.29 0.56
C ARG A 159 3.64 76.11 1.50
N GLU A 160 3.27 76.37 2.74
CA GLU A 160 2.89 75.36 3.73
C GLU A 160 1.70 74.55 3.20
N GLY A 161 0.64 75.20 2.72
CA GLY A 161 -0.48 74.53 2.05
C GLY A 161 -0.09 73.76 0.77
N GLU A 162 0.87 74.25 -0.04
CA GLU A 162 1.41 73.46 -1.16
C GLU A 162 2.19 72.23 -0.69
N TRP A 163 2.92 72.30 0.43
CA TRP A 163 3.64 71.16 0.99
C TRP A 163 2.71 70.17 1.66
N GLU A 164 1.69 70.62 2.39
CA GLU A 164 0.59 69.80 2.91
C GLU A 164 -0.11 69.06 1.77
N GLY A 165 -0.37 69.73 0.64
CA GLY A 165 -0.90 69.09 -0.58
C GLY A 165 0.00 67.96 -1.09
N ARG A 166 1.31 68.23 -1.28
CA ARG A 166 2.28 67.22 -1.73
C ARG A 166 2.46 66.07 -0.75
N VAL A 167 2.35 66.32 0.55
CA VAL A 167 2.38 65.28 1.59
C VAL A 167 1.11 64.43 1.51
N ALA A 168 -0.07 65.04 1.38
CA ALA A 168 -1.33 64.31 1.22
C ALA A 168 -1.36 63.46 -0.07
N GLU A 169 -0.84 63.98 -1.19
CA GLU A 169 -0.64 63.22 -2.43
C GLU A 169 0.20 61.97 -2.16
N LEU A 170 1.41 62.13 -1.59
CA LEU A 170 2.31 61.01 -1.26
C LEU A 170 1.74 60.05 -0.21
N GLU A 171 0.96 60.53 0.76
CA GLU A 171 0.25 59.68 1.72
C GLU A 171 -0.81 58.83 1.03
N THR A 172 -1.56 59.38 0.08
CA THR A 172 -2.52 58.60 -0.72
C THR A 172 -1.83 57.62 -1.68
N ASP A 173 -0.68 57.97 -2.26
CA ASP A 173 0.11 57.05 -3.09
C ASP A 173 0.66 55.88 -2.26
N VAL A 174 1.18 56.15 -1.06
CA VAL A 174 1.64 55.10 -0.12
C VAL A 174 0.48 54.18 0.28
N GLN A 175 -0.71 54.72 0.59
CA GLN A 175 -1.89 53.91 0.90
C GLN A 175 -2.37 53.07 -0.30
N GLN A 176 -2.32 53.63 -1.51
CA GLN A 176 -2.66 52.90 -2.75
C GLN A 176 -1.69 51.75 -2.99
N LEU A 177 -0.38 52.01 -2.95
CA LEU A 177 0.67 51.00 -3.16
C LEU A 177 0.67 49.91 -2.09
N GLN A 178 0.36 50.25 -0.83
CA GLN A 178 0.14 49.26 0.24
C GLN A 178 -1.05 48.35 -0.09
N GLY A 179 -2.20 48.93 -0.47
CA GLY A 179 -3.38 48.17 -0.86
C GLY A 179 -3.19 47.32 -2.11
N GLU A 180 -2.40 47.78 -3.09
CA GLU A 180 -2.03 46.99 -4.28
C GLU A 180 -1.09 45.84 -3.93
N LEU A 181 -0.08 46.08 -3.10
CA LEU A 181 0.82 45.06 -2.58
C LEU A 181 0.04 43.97 -1.82
N GLU A 182 -0.90 44.34 -0.96
CA GLU A 182 -1.76 43.39 -0.25
C GLU A 182 -2.63 42.57 -1.21
N ARG A 183 -3.28 43.20 -2.19
CA ARG A 183 -4.08 42.51 -3.23
C ARG A 183 -3.23 41.52 -4.01
N HIS A 184 -2.03 41.90 -4.44
CA HIS A 184 -1.12 41.00 -5.16
C HIS A 184 -0.59 39.87 -4.29
N GLN A 185 -0.26 40.12 -3.02
CA GLN A 185 0.10 39.04 -2.10
C GLN A 185 -1.05 38.06 -1.86
N MET A 186 -2.30 38.53 -1.79
CA MET A 186 -3.48 37.67 -1.66
C MET A 186 -3.72 36.85 -2.94
N GLN A 187 -3.66 37.48 -4.12
CA GLN A 187 -3.75 36.80 -5.42
C GLN A 187 -2.68 35.71 -5.58
N LEU A 188 -1.44 35.96 -5.16
CA LEU A 188 -0.36 34.97 -5.18
C LEU A 188 -0.66 33.80 -4.22
N ARG A 189 -1.09 34.08 -2.99
CA ARG A 189 -1.50 33.04 -2.02
C ARG A 189 -2.70 32.22 -2.50
N GLU A 190 -3.61 32.82 -3.27
CA GLU A 190 -4.75 32.13 -3.88
C GLU A 190 -4.29 31.26 -5.06
N ALA A 191 -3.50 31.80 -5.98
CA ALA A 191 -2.90 31.03 -7.06
C ALA A 191 -2.04 29.86 -6.55
N ASP A 192 -1.34 29.99 -5.42
CA ASP A 192 -0.57 28.89 -4.81
C ASP A 192 -1.46 27.85 -4.11
N ARG A 193 -2.61 28.25 -3.55
CA ARG A 193 -3.65 27.30 -3.11
C ARG A 193 -4.25 26.54 -4.30
N ASP A 194 -4.47 27.19 -5.43
CA ASP A 194 -5.02 26.54 -6.63
C ASP A 194 -4.00 25.63 -7.32
N LYS A 195 -2.73 26.03 -7.39
CA LYS A 195 -1.63 25.12 -7.81
C LYS A 195 -1.55 23.90 -6.91
N THR A 196 -1.59 24.07 -5.59
CA THR A 196 -1.50 22.92 -4.65
C THR A 196 -2.73 22.02 -4.72
N ARG A 197 -3.95 22.56 -4.86
CA ARG A 197 -5.18 21.79 -5.17
C ARG A 197 -5.01 20.95 -6.44
N ALA A 198 -4.62 21.58 -7.55
CA ALA A 198 -4.40 20.88 -8.83
C ALA A 198 -3.30 19.80 -8.73
N ILE A 199 -2.22 20.06 -7.99
CA ILE A 199 -1.16 19.06 -7.73
C ILE A 199 -1.70 17.89 -6.90
N THR A 200 -2.53 18.13 -5.88
CA THR A 200 -3.17 17.04 -5.11
C THR A 200 -4.14 16.23 -5.97
N GLU A 201 -4.99 16.88 -6.76
CA GLU A 201 -5.94 16.19 -7.66
C GLU A 201 -5.21 15.32 -8.69
N LEU A 202 -4.14 15.84 -9.31
CA LEU A 202 -3.32 15.10 -10.26
C LEU A 202 -2.54 13.97 -9.58
N SER A 203 -2.04 14.16 -8.35
CA SER A 203 -1.34 13.08 -7.63
C SER A 203 -2.29 11.96 -7.21
N GLU A 204 -3.51 12.29 -6.77
CA GLU A 204 -4.57 11.30 -6.50
C GLU A 204 -5.00 10.55 -7.78
N GLN A 205 -5.15 11.24 -8.91
CA GLN A 205 -5.48 10.61 -10.19
C GLN A 205 -4.38 9.63 -10.61
N ASN A 206 -3.10 10.05 -10.53
CA ASN A 206 -1.96 9.18 -10.80
C ASN A 206 -1.90 7.99 -9.83
N HIS A 207 -2.18 8.19 -8.54
CA HIS A 207 -2.22 7.10 -7.56
C HIS A 207 -3.34 6.09 -7.88
N ARG A 208 -4.56 6.56 -8.17
CA ARG A 208 -5.70 5.72 -8.61
C ARG A 208 -5.38 4.91 -9.87
N LEU A 209 -4.67 5.51 -10.84
CA LEU A 209 -4.22 4.81 -12.05
C LEU A 209 -3.14 3.76 -11.74
N LEU A 210 -2.18 4.08 -10.86
CA LEU A 210 -1.15 3.12 -10.41
C LEU A 210 -1.77 1.94 -9.65
N GLU A 211 -2.78 2.16 -8.80
CA GLU A 211 -3.53 1.05 -8.17
C GLU A 211 -4.31 0.21 -9.19
N GLN A 212 -4.87 0.82 -10.24
CA GLN A 212 -5.57 0.08 -11.30
C GLN A 212 -4.58 -0.79 -12.10
N LEU A 213 -3.39 -0.27 -12.38
CA LEU A 213 -2.31 -1.01 -13.02
C LEU A 213 -1.76 -2.13 -12.12
N SER A 214 -1.61 -1.92 -10.81
CA SER A 214 -1.15 -2.97 -9.89
C SER A 214 -2.19 -4.10 -9.78
N ARG A 215 -3.48 -3.77 -9.61
CA ARG A 215 -4.58 -4.74 -9.61
C ARG A 215 -4.66 -5.52 -10.93
N ALA A 216 -4.43 -4.85 -12.06
CA ALA A 216 -4.38 -5.53 -13.37
C ALA A 216 -3.19 -6.50 -13.47
N ALA A 217 -1.99 -6.08 -13.03
CA ALA A 217 -0.80 -6.94 -13.00
C ALA A 217 -0.93 -8.11 -12.00
N GLU A 218 -1.60 -7.92 -10.87
CA GLU A 218 -1.94 -8.98 -9.92
C GLU A 218 -2.86 -10.04 -10.57
N VAL A 219 -3.91 -9.60 -11.28
CA VAL A 219 -4.81 -10.49 -12.03
C VAL A 219 -4.08 -11.17 -13.19
N GLU A 220 -3.22 -10.47 -13.93
CA GLU A 220 -2.38 -11.07 -14.97
C GLU A 220 -1.43 -12.12 -14.39
N ARG A 221 -0.85 -11.89 -13.20
CA ARG A 221 -0.03 -12.87 -12.49
C ARG A 221 -0.85 -14.09 -12.05
N GLN A 222 -2.07 -13.89 -11.54
CA GLN A 222 -2.99 -14.97 -11.17
C GLN A 222 -3.36 -15.83 -12.39
N LEU A 223 -3.82 -15.20 -13.48
CA LEU A 223 -4.14 -15.87 -14.74
C LEU A 223 -2.91 -16.58 -15.31
N SER A 224 -1.73 -15.97 -15.23
CA SER A 224 -0.46 -16.60 -15.62
C SER A 224 -0.19 -17.86 -14.79
N THR A 225 -0.37 -17.84 -13.47
CA THR A 225 -0.22 -19.05 -12.64
C THR A 225 -1.24 -20.14 -12.97
N GLN A 226 -2.49 -19.78 -13.26
CA GLN A 226 -3.52 -20.73 -13.71
C GLN A 226 -3.20 -21.34 -15.08
N VAL A 227 -2.65 -20.54 -16.02
CA VAL A 227 -2.18 -21.04 -17.32
C VAL A 227 -0.97 -21.97 -17.17
N HIS A 228 -0.10 -21.76 -16.17
CA HIS A 228 0.98 -22.70 -15.88
C HIS A 228 0.45 -24.00 -15.29
N SER A 229 -0.41 -23.96 -14.26
CA SER A 229 -0.98 -25.19 -13.69
C SER A 229 -1.79 -25.98 -14.72
N LEU A 230 -2.58 -25.32 -15.58
CA LEU A 230 -3.32 -25.99 -16.67
C LEU A 230 -2.39 -26.58 -17.76
N ARG A 231 -1.21 -26.00 -17.98
CA ARG A 231 -0.17 -26.59 -18.85
C ARG A 231 0.48 -27.80 -18.20
N ASP A 232 0.70 -27.78 -16.89
CA ASP A 232 1.30 -28.90 -16.15
C ASP A 232 0.31 -30.07 -16.01
N ASP A 233 -0.96 -29.79 -15.68
CA ASP A 233 -2.10 -30.71 -15.85
C ASP A 233 -2.10 -31.40 -17.22
N PHE A 234 -1.90 -30.63 -18.30
CA PHE A 234 -1.90 -31.16 -19.66
C PHE A 234 -0.63 -31.96 -19.98
N ARG A 235 0.52 -31.57 -19.42
CA ARG A 235 1.78 -32.34 -19.49
C ARG A 235 1.63 -33.68 -18.78
N GLU A 236 1.07 -33.72 -17.58
CA GLU A 236 0.80 -34.96 -16.83
C GLU A 236 -0.22 -35.86 -17.54
N LYS A 237 -1.30 -35.29 -18.09
CA LYS A 237 -2.27 -36.03 -18.93
C LYS A 237 -1.59 -36.57 -20.20
N SER A 238 -0.70 -35.80 -20.83
CA SER A 238 0.09 -36.26 -21.99
C SER A 238 1.05 -37.39 -21.63
N LEU A 239 1.79 -37.25 -20.51
CA LEU A 239 2.74 -38.26 -20.01
C LEU A 239 2.02 -39.56 -19.62
N SER A 240 0.90 -39.47 -18.90
CA SER A 240 0.08 -40.65 -18.56
C SER A 240 -0.53 -41.29 -19.80
N THR A 241 -1.05 -40.55 -20.79
CA THR A 241 -1.50 -41.15 -22.06
C THR A 241 -0.36 -41.82 -22.83
N ASN A 242 0.86 -41.28 -22.81
CA ASN A 242 2.03 -41.94 -23.40
C ASN A 242 2.46 -43.20 -22.63
N GLN A 243 2.34 -43.22 -21.30
CA GLN A 243 2.53 -44.43 -20.49
C GLN A 243 1.45 -45.48 -20.77
N HIS A 244 0.19 -45.08 -21.01
CA HIS A 244 -0.87 -46.00 -21.41
C HIS A 244 -0.66 -46.52 -22.84
N MET A 245 -0.18 -45.68 -23.76
CA MET A 245 0.16 -46.08 -25.13
C MET A 245 1.29 -47.12 -25.14
N THR A 246 2.40 -46.86 -24.45
CA THR A 246 3.55 -47.79 -24.39
C THR A 246 3.20 -49.12 -23.70
N ARG A 247 2.35 -49.12 -22.65
CA ARG A 247 1.80 -50.35 -22.06
C ARG A 247 0.88 -51.11 -23.02
N LEU A 248 0.11 -50.40 -23.83
CA LEU A 248 -0.77 -50.99 -24.84
C LEU A 248 0.03 -51.56 -26.03
N GLU A 249 1.12 -50.90 -26.43
CA GLU A 249 2.09 -51.40 -27.41
C GLU A 249 2.79 -52.68 -26.92
N SER A 250 3.22 -52.73 -25.65
CA SER A 250 3.84 -53.94 -25.08
C SER A 250 2.85 -55.10 -24.99
N LEU A 251 1.60 -54.85 -24.56
CA LEU A 251 0.55 -55.88 -24.55
C LEU A 251 0.17 -56.33 -25.98
N GLN A 252 0.16 -55.44 -26.97
CA GLN A 252 -0.01 -55.83 -28.37
C GLN A 252 1.14 -56.69 -28.88
N ALA A 253 2.39 -56.43 -28.47
CA ALA A 253 3.54 -57.26 -28.81
C ALA A 253 3.43 -58.66 -28.18
N GLU A 254 3.05 -58.74 -26.90
CA GLU A 254 2.79 -60.01 -26.21
C GLU A 254 1.66 -60.81 -26.89
N ILE A 255 0.53 -60.18 -27.21
CA ILE A 255 -0.58 -60.82 -27.93
C ILE A 255 -0.14 -61.31 -29.32
N LYS A 256 0.70 -60.56 -30.04
CA LYS A 256 1.29 -61.01 -31.31
C LYS A 256 2.13 -62.28 -31.11
N MET A 257 3.09 -62.25 -30.19
CA MET A 257 3.95 -63.39 -29.84
C MET A 257 3.14 -64.63 -29.43
N LEU A 258 2.13 -64.47 -28.58
CA LEU A 258 1.22 -65.56 -28.17
C LEU A 258 0.40 -66.09 -29.35
N SER A 259 -0.05 -65.21 -30.27
CA SER A 259 -0.78 -65.61 -31.48
C SER A 259 0.12 -66.33 -32.48
N GLU A 260 1.41 -65.99 -32.57
CA GLU A 260 2.40 -66.66 -33.41
C GLU A 260 2.73 -68.04 -32.86
N ARG A 261 2.92 -68.15 -31.54
CA ARG A 261 3.10 -69.42 -30.84
C ARG A 261 1.87 -70.32 -30.93
N LYS A 262 0.65 -69.75 -30.87
CA LYS A 262 -0.60 -70.49 -31.14
C LYS A 262 -0.61 -71.05 -32.56
N ARG A 263 -0.31 -70.24 -33.58
CA ARG A 263 -0.20 -70.70 -34.98
C ARG A 263 0.90 -71.74 -35.19
N GLU A 264 1.96 -71.70 -34.40
CA GLU A 264 3.03 -72.71 -34.44
C GLU A 264 2.58 -74.03 -33.82
N LEU A 265 1.85 -74.00 -32.70
CA LEU A 265 1.24 -75.19 -32.10
C LEU A 265 0.15 -75.78 -33.01
N GLU A 266 -0.68 -74.94 -33.63
CA GLU A 266 -1.66 -75.36 -34.65
C GLU A 266 -0.98 -76.08 -35.82
N ARG A 267 0.11 -75.52 -36.38
CA ARG A 267 0.91 -76.17 -37.43
C ARG A 267 1.58 -77.48 -36.99
N ARG A 268 2.01 -77.59 -35.73
CA ARG A 268 2.52 -78.85 -35.16
C ARG A 268 1.41 -79.90 -35.04
N VAL A 269 0.20 -79.50 -34.66
CA VAL A 269 -0.96 -80.39 -34.57
C VAL A 269 -1.41 -80.85 -35.95
N THR A 270 -1.46 -79.99 -36.97
CA THR A 270 -1.81 -80.44 -38.34
C THR A 270 -0.78 -81.40 -38.90
N ALA A 271 0.53 -81.15 -38.72
CA ALA A 271 1.58 -82.08 -39.14
C ALA A 271 1.44 -83.46 -38.46
N VAL A 272 1.16 -83.49 -37.15
CA VAL A 272 0.92 -84.76 -36.43
C VAL A 272 -0.38 -85.45 -36.88
N LEU A 273 -1.41 -84.70 -37.28
CA LEU A 273 -2.62 -85.29 -37.89
C LEU A 273 -2.32 -85.87 -39.27
N GLU A 274 -1.58 -85.17 -40.13
CA GLU A 274 -1.12 -85.65 -41.43
C GLU A 274 -0.24 -86.91 -41.30
N GLU A 275 0.63 -86.97 -40.28
CA GLU A 275 1.41 -88.17 -39.94
C GLU A 275 0.51 -89.33 -39.46
N ASN A 276 -0.53 -89.05 -38.67
CA ASN A 276 -1.50 -90.08 -38.24
C ASN A 276 -2.37 -90.58 -39.41
N GLU A 277 -2.76 -89.73 -40.34
CA GLU A 277 -3.46 -90.13 -41.57
C GLU A 277 -2.58 -91.01 -42.47
N GLN A 278 -1.29 -90.66 -42.63
CA GLN A 278 -0.31 -91.51 -43.30
C GLN A 278 -0.14 -92.87 -42.61
N LEU A 279 0.02 -92.89 -41.28
CA LEU A 279 0.10 -94.12 -40.49
C LEU A 279 -1.18 -94.96 -40.65
N GLN A 280 -2.36 -94.35 -40.58
CA GLN A 280 -3.64 -95.02 -40.79
C GLN A 280 -3.72 -95.65 -42.20
N HIS A 281 -3.29 -94.94 -43.25
CA HIS A 281 -3.20 -95.51 -44.59
C HIS A 281 -2.22 -96.70 -44.67
N THR A 282 -1.06 -96.64 -44.00
CA THR A 282 -0.15 -97.81 -43.95
C THR A 282 -0.80 -98.98 -43.21
N VAL A 283 -1.46 -98.73 -42.08
CA VAL A 283 -2.19 -99.72 -41.29
C VAL A 283 -3.31 -100.37 -42.09
N ASP A 284 -4.07 -99.61 -42.87
CA ASP A 284 -5.13 -100.14 -43.72
C ASP A 284 -4.57 -100.95 -44.89
N SER A 285 -3.47 -100.52 -45.52
CA SER A 285 -2.76 -101.34 -46.52
C SER A 285 -2.21 -102.66 -45.95
N LEU A 286 -1.81 -102.67 -44.67
CA LEU A 286 -1.39 -103.88 -43.95
C LEU A 286 -2.59 -104.78 -43.61
N LYS A 287 -3.77 -104.22 -43.29
CA LYS A 287 -5.02 -104.99 -43.14
C LYS A 287 -5.41 -105.63 -44.48
N GLU A 288 -5.38 -104.90 -45.58
CA GLU A 288 -5.67 -105.43 -46.92
C GLU A 288 -4.70 -106.56 -47.29
N ARG A 289 -3.40 -106.38 -47.06
CA ARG A 289 -2.38 -107.42 -47.25
C ARG A 289 -2.65 -108.64 -46.36
N THR A 290 -3.07 -108.44 -45.12
CA THR A 290 -3.41 -109.52 -44.18
C THR A 290 -4.64 -110.29 -44.68
N LEU A 291 -5.71 -109.61 -45.11
CA LEU A 291 -6.90 -110.22 -45.71
C LEU A 291 -6.59 -111.01 -46.99
N VAL A 292 -5.59 -110.60 -47.77
CA VAL A 292 -5.11 -111.36 -48.94
C VAL A 292 -4.33 -112.60 -48.52
N LEU A 293 -3.45 -112.50 -47.52
CA LEU A 293 -2.71 -113.65 -46.97
C LEU A 293 -3.66 -114.65 -46.30
N GLU A 294 -4.67 -114.19 -45.55
CA GLU A 294 -5.71 -115.03 -44.96
C GLU A 294 -6.49 -115.80 -46.03
N LYS A 295 -6.88 -115.14 -47.13
CA LYS A 295 -7.52 -115.82 -48.28
C LYS A 295 -6.60 -116.87 -48.90
N GLN A 296 -5.32 -116.54 -49.11
CA GLN A 296 -4.34 -117.50 -49.62
C GLN A 296 -4.15 -118.70 -48.67
N CYS A 297 -4.15 -118.50 -47.34
CA CYS A 297 -4.14 -119.59 -46.37
C CYS A 297 -5.41 -120.45 -46.48
N HIS A 298 -6.60 -119.85 -46.58
CA HIS A 298 -7.85 -120.60 -46.77
C HIS A 298 -7.87 -121.37 -48.10
N GLU A 299 -7.36 -120.79 -49.19
CA GLU A 299 -7.19 -121.46 -50.48
C GLU A 299 -6.19 -122.62 -50.40
N LYS A 300 -5.09 -122.46 -49.65
CA LYS A 300 -4.10 -123.52 -49.41
C LYS A 300 -4.66 -124.63 -48.54
N ASP A 301 -5.43 -124.31 -47.51
CA ASP A 301 -6.13 -125.30 -46.69
C ASP A 301 -7.22 -126.03 -47.49
N LEU A 302 -7.88 -125.37 -48.45
CA LEU A 302 -8.82 -126.00 -49.38
C LEU A 302 -8.09 -126.95 -50.35
N GLN A 303 -6.95 -126.54 -50.91
CA GLN A 303 -6.08 -127.40 -51.74
C GLN A 303 -5.52 -128.59 -50.95
N LEU A 304 -5.16 -128.39 -49.67
CA LEU A 304 -4.75 -129.47 -48.78
C LEU A 304 -5.92 -130.42 -48.48
N ARG A 305 -7.13 -129.92 -48.21
CA ARG A 305 -8.32 -130.79 -48.04
C ARG A 305 -8.68 -131.55 -49.32
N GLN A 306 -8.58 -130.92 -50.49
CA GLN A 306 -8.79 -131.58 -51.79
C GLN A 306 -7.77 -132.70 -52.01
N SER A 307 -6.47 -132.42 -51.88
CA SER A 307 -5.42 -133.44 -52.00
C SER A 307 -5.52 -134.53 -50.91
N GLN A 308 -6.05 -134.22 -49.72
CA GLN A 308 -6.35 -135.24 -48.70
C GLN A 308 -7.54 -136.15 -49.08
N LEU A 309 -8.56 -135.63 -49.78
CA LEU A 309 -9.67 -136.42 -50.30
C LEU A 309 -9.22 -137.26 -51.50
N GLU A 310 -8.47 -136.68 -52.44
CA GLU A 310 -7.83 -137.41 -53.55
C GLU A 310 -6.90 -138.51 -53.02
N LEU A 311 -6.09 -138.24 -52.00
CA LEU A 311 -5.27 -139.26 -51.33
C LEU A 311 -6.12 -140.31 -50.59
N GLN A 312 -7.32 -139.98 -50.10
CA GLN A 312 -8.24 -140.97 -49.55
C GLN A 312 -8.85 -141.84 -50.65
N GLU A 313 -9.27 -141.28 -51.77
CA GLU A 313 -9.77 -142.02 -52.94
C GLU A 313 -8.69 -142.89 -53.57
N VAL A 314 -7.45 -142.40 -53.70
CA VAL A 314 -6.27 -143.18 -54.12
C VAL A 314 -5.94 -144.25 -53.08
N ARG A 315 -6.08 -143.99 -51.77
CA ARG A 315 -5.92 -145.03 -50.73
C ARG A 315 -7.06 -146.05 -50.73
N ILE A 316 -8.28 -145.68 -51.08
CA ILE A 316 -9.44 -146.58 -51.15
C ILE A 316 -9.35 -147.44 -52.42
N SER A 317 -9.03 -146.86 -53.57
CA SER A 317 -8.79 -147.60 -54.81
C SER A 317 -7.51 -148.44 -54.73
N HIS A 318 -6.44 -147.97 -54.07
CA HIS A 318 -5.31 -148.81 -53.71
C HIS A 318 -5.72 -149.94 -52.76
N ARG A 319 -6.54 -149.70 -51.74
CA ARG A 319 -7.11 -150.78 -50.90
C ARG A 319 -8.00 -151.74 -51.67
N GLN A 320 -8.72 -151.30 -52.71
CA GLN A 320 -9.53 -152.18 -53.57
C GLN A 320 -8.67 -152.97 -54.56
N LEU A 321 -7.56 -152.41 -55.04
CA LEU A 321 -6.58 -153.11 -55.84
C LEU A 321 -5.72 -154.05 -54.99
N SER A 322 -5.40 -153.67 -53.77
CA SER A 322 -4.77 -154.54 -52.76
C SER A 322 -5.73 -155.61 -52.30
N ALA A 323 -7.02 -155.33 -52.12
CA ALA A 323 -8.05 -156.35 -51.86
C ALA A 323 -8.19 -157.33 -53.04
N ARG A 324 -8.06 -156.86 -54.29
CA ARG A 324 -7.99 -157.75 -55.47
C ARG A 324 -6.67 -158.51 -55.59
N LEU A 325 -5.56 -157.93 -55.13
CA LEU A 325 -4.28 -158.64 -55.01
C LEU A 325 -4.29 -159.61 -53.82
N GLU A 326 -5.09 -159.33 -52.78
CA GLU A 326 -5.36 -160.19 -51.64
C GLU A 326 -6.25 -161.34 -52.09
N GLU A 327 -7.38 -161.12 -52.77
CA GLU A 327 -8.18 -162.13 -53.49
C GLU A 327 -7.28 -163.01 -54.39
N LEU A 328 -6.48 -162.40 -55.28
CA LEU A 328 -5.52 -163.11 -56.15
C LEU A 328 -4.31 -163.72 -55.40
N SER A 329 -4.14 -163.43 -54.11
CA SER A 329 -3.14 -164.06 -53.23
C SER A 329 -3.77 -165.13 -52.35
N GLU A 330 -5.04 -165.02 -51.98
CA GLU A 330 -5.83 -166.03 -51.25
C GLU A 330 -6.15 -167.20 -52.18
N GLU A 331 -6.47 -166.92 -53.45
CA GLU A 331 -6.45 -167.89 -54.55
C GLU A 331 -5.08 -168.57 -54.76
N ARG A 332 -3.99 -168.02 -54.17
CA ARG A 332 -2.61 -168.45 -54.37
C ARG A 332 -1.87 -168.89 -53.09
N SER A 333 -2.49 -168.80 -51.90
CA SER A 333 -1.81 -168.94 -50.60
C SER A 333 -2.51 -169.88 -49.61
N LEU A 334 -3.16 -170.94 -50.10
CA LEU A 334 -3.27 -172.19 -49.34
C LEU A 334 -1.91 -172.93 -49.24
N GLN A 335 -0.84 -172.21 -48.88
CA GLN A 335 0.50 -172.75 -48.65
C GLN A 335 1.34 -171.90 -47.64
N SER A 336 1.78 -172.57 -46.57
CA SER A 336 2.87 -172.22 -45.62
C SER A 336 2.79 -170.99 -44.66
N PHE A 337 2.33 -171.27 -43.43
CA PHE A 337 2.95 -171.04 -42.09
C PHE A 337 3.79 -169.78 -41.69
N SER A 338 3.55 -169.34 -40.43
CA SER A 338 4.48 -168.76 -39.40
C SER A 338 4.58 -167.22 -39.11
N PRO A 339 5.01 -166.76 -37.89
CA PRO A 339 4.50 -165.51 -37.25
C PRO A 339 5.50 -164.55 -36.49
N SER A 340 5.00 -163.46 -35.84
CA SER A 340 5.33 -162.88 -34.47
C SER A 340 5.89 -161.42 -34.22
N SER A 341 5.38 -160.75 -33.14
CA SER A 341 6.03 -159.93 -32.03
C SER A 341 6.50 -158.41 -32.03
N HIS A 342 5.86 -157.58 -31.14
CA HIS A 342 6.28 -156.61 -30.04
C HIS A 342 7.36 -155.45 -30.07
N SER A 343 7.14 -154.30 -29.33
CA SER A 343 7.94 -153.70 -28.16
C SER A 343 8.03 -152.12 -27.92
N LEU A 344 8.58 -151.62 -26.75
CA LEU A 344 8.66 -150.22 -26.13
C LEU A 344 9.83 -149.99 -25.06
N LEU A 345 10.11 -148.79 -24.42
CA LEU A 345 10.82 -148.54 -23.07
C LEU A 345 10.98 -147.04 -22.52
N CYS A 346 11.65 -146.75 -21.34
CA CYS A 346 11.51 -145.56 -20.39
C CYS A 346 12.75 -145.06 -19.49
N GLU A 347 12.56 -144.07 -18.54
CA GLU A 347 13.34 -143.59 -17.28
C GLU A 347 14.59 -142.60 -17.37
N ILE A 348 15.25 -141.86 -16.38
CA ILE A 348 15.35 -141.56 -14.86
C ILE A 348 16.22 -140.22 -14.56
N GLU A 349 16.65 -139.49 -13.45
CA GLU A 349 16.71 -139.25 -11.92
C GLU A 349 17.06 -137.70 -11.59
N GLN A 350 17.56 -137.00 -10.49
CA GLN A 350 18.09 -137.05 -9.04
C GLN A 350 18.03 -135.60 -8.33
N SER A 351 18.62 -135.02 -7.21
CA SER A 351 19.59 -135.22 -6.03
C SER A 351 19.45 -134.13 -4.84
N MET A 352 20.42 -133.86 -3.88
CA MET A 352 20.22 -133.13 -2.53
C MET A 352 21.44 -132.38 -1.79
N GLU A 353 21.32 -131.90 -0.49
CA GLU A 353 22.32 -131.53 0.64
C GLU A 353 22.85 -130.04 0.90
N GLN A 354 23.28 -129.44 2.08
CA GLN A 354 23.17 -129.62 3.60
C GLN A 354 23.50 -128.33 4.55
N GLU A 355 24.21 -128.39 5.73
CA GLU A 355 24.21 -127.45 6.98
C GLU A 355 25.59 -126.76 7.42
N GLU A 356 25.96 -126.01 8.53
CA GLU A 356 25.51 -125.45 9.90
C GLU A 356 26.36 -124.11 10.29
N LEU A 357 26.62 -123.36 11.43
CA LEU A 357 26.53 -123.17 12.96
C LEU A 357 26.75 -121.60 13.32
N GLU A 358 26.78 -120.84 14.48
CA GLU A 358 26.79 -120.77 16.02
C GLU A 358 28.09 -121.17 16.85
N GLN A 359 28.59 -120.63 18.03
CA GLN A 359 28.24 -119.61 19.10
C GLN A 359 29.46 -119.08 19.97
N GLU A 360 29.41 -117.88 20.64
CA GLU A 360 30.13 -117.46 21.92
C GLU A 360 29.65 -116.09 22.58
N ARG A 361 28.44 -115.60 22.28
CA ARG A 361 28.20 -114.13 22.12
C ARG A 361 27.13 -113.46 23.03
N GLU A 362 27.05 -113.73 24.33
CA GLU A 362 25.87 -113.30 25.13
C GLU A 362 26.11 -112.39 26.37
N GLN A 363 27.29 -112.34 27.00
CA GLN A 363 27.50 -111.43 28.16
C GLN A 363 27.62 -109.93 27.82
N LEU A 364 28.12 -109.58 26.62
CA LEU A 364 28.32 -108.18 26.20
C LEU A 364 27.03 -107.41 25.85
N ARG A 365 25.85 -108.06 25.90
CA ARG A 365 24.63 -107.52 25.28
C ARG A 365 23.70 -106.76 26.23
N LEU A 366 23.72 -107.05 27.54
CA LEU A 366 22.80 -106.45 28.50
C LEU A 366 23.01 -104.93 28.68
N GLN A 367 24.27 -104.47 28.76
CA GLN A 367 24.60 -103.04 28.90
C GLN A 367 24.22 -102.20 27.66
N LEU A 368 24.05 -102.85 26.49
CA LEU A 368 23.68 -102.18 25.24
C LEU A 368 22.16 -101.89 25.17
N TRP A 369 21.36 -102.58 25.97
CA TRP A 369 19.89 -102.44 26.00
C TRP A 369 19.44 -101.23 26.84
N GLU A 370 20.04 -101.01 28.01
CA GLU A 370 19.67 -99.92 28.92
C GLU A 370 19.91 -98.54 28.30
N ALA A 371 21.02 -98.35 27.58
CA ALA A 371 21.35 -97.11 26.88
C ALA A 371 20.36 -96.80 25.73
N TYR A 372 19.88 -97.82 25.03
CA TYR A 372 18.92 -97.68 23.93
C TYR A 372 17.54 -97.21 24.43
N CYS A 373 17.08 -97.73 25.57
CA CYS A 373 15.80 -97.35 26.18
C CYS A 373 15.75 -95.87 26.61
N GLN A 374 16.86 -95.31 27.12
CA GLN A 374 16.91 -93.91 27.57
C GLN A 374 16.78 -92.91 26.40
N VAL A 375 17.47 -93.14 25.29
CA VAL A 375 17.38 -92.27 24.09
C VAL A 375 15.96 -92.29 23.51
N ARG A 376 15.30 -93.45 23.50
CA ARG A 376 13.93 -93.59 22.97
C ARG A 376 12.90 -92.74 23.73
N SER A 377 13.04 -92.58 25.06
CA SER A 377 12.16 -91.71 25.87
C SER A 377 12.21 -90.26 25.42
N ILE A 378 13.42 -89.72 25.24
CA ILE A 378 13.62 -88.30 24.89
C ILE A 378 13.05 -88.01 23.50
N CYS A 379 13.23 -88.91 22.54
CA CYS A 379 12.64 -88.80 21.19
C CYS A 379 11.09 -88.87 21.18
N SER A 380 10.45 -89.47 22.19
CA SER A 380 8.99 -89.39 22.35
C SER A 380 8.53 -88.09 23.02
N GLN A 381 9.29 -87.56 23.98
CA GLN A 381 8.94 -86.30 24.67
C GLN A 381 9.09 -85.07 23.77
N LEU A 382 10.04 -85.09 22.83
CA LEU A 382 10.14 -84.07 21.76
C LEU A 382 9.03 -84.18 20.71
N ARG A 383 8.34 -85.32 20.59
CA ARG A 383 7.27 -85.57 19.60
C ARG A 383 5.86 -85.36 20.16
N GLY A 384 5.73 -85.09 21.46
CA GLY A 384 4.46 -84.97 22.17
C GLY A 384 4.01 -83.54 22.50
N ASN A 385 4.83 -82.52 22.18
CA ASN A 385 4.56 -81.13 22.56
C ASN A 385 3.86 -80.28 21.47
N ASP A 386 3.70 -80.81 20.26
CA ASP A 386 3.02 -80.12 19.14
C ASP A 386 1.49 -80.23 19.24
N ILE A 387 0.91 -79.73 20.34
CA ILE A 387 -0.55 -79.75 20.59
C ILE A 387 -1.21 -78.43 20.15
N THR A 388 -1.26 -78.22 18.83
CA THR A 388 -2.25 -77.37 18.12
C THR A 388 -2.36 -77.90 16.69
N ASP A 389 -3.21 -78.90 16.41
CA ASP A 389 -4.65 -78.73 16.13
C ASP A 389 -4.96 -77.95 14.84
N SER A 390 -4.92 -78.64 13.68
CA SER A 390 -5.95 -78.51 12.62
C SER A 390 -5.75 -79.45 11.40
N ALA A 391 -6.67 -80.42 11.27
CA ALA A 391 -7.26 -80.93 10.03
C ALA A 391 -6.47 -81.80 9.00
N LEU A 392 -7.26 -82.67 8.32
CA LEU A 392 -7.03 -83.40 7.04
C LEU A 392 -6.21 -84.72 7.03
N SER A 393 -6.86 -85.77 7.57
CA SER A 393 -7.21 -87.04 6.88
C SER A 393 -6.17 -87.97 6.21
N THR A 394 -6.33 -89.28 6.51
CA THR A 394 -6.09 -90.49 5.65
C THR A 394 -4.69 -90.68 5.04
N ASP A 395 -3.95 -91.76 5.31
CA ASP A 395 -4.25 -93.18 5.02
C ASP A 395 -3.13 -94.10 5.61
N SER A 396 -3.18 -95.43 5.42
CA SER A 396 -2.15 -96.44 5.79
C SER A 396 -1.86 -96.56 7.29
N SER A 397 -2.47 -97.45 8.09
CA SER A 397 -2.84 -98.87 7.94
C SER A 397 -1.68 -99.88 8.07
N MET A 398 -1.85 -100.85 8.97
CA MET A 398 -1.23 -102.18 9.02
C MET A 398 0.28 -102.31 9.33
N ASP A 399 0.60 -102.73 10.57
CA ASP A 399 1.28 -104.00 10.97
C ASP A 399 1.62 -103.87 12.47
N GLU A 400 0.87 -104.48 13.40
CA GLU A 400 0.96 -105.87 13.88
C GLU A 400 2.07 -106.17 14.91
N SER A 401 1.69 -107.05 15.85
CA SER A 401 2.49 -107.88 16.75
C SER A 401 3.65 -107.31 17.58
N SER A 402 3.40 -107.33 18.89
CA SER A 402 4.36 -107.51 19.99
C SER A 402 5.28 -108.75 19.82
N GLU A 403 6.12 -109.00 20.84
CA GLU A 403 6.87 -110.24 21.07
C GLU A 403 8.16 -110.47 20.27
N THR A 404 9.23 -109.76 20.65
CA THR A 404 10.58 -110.35 20.73
C THR A 404 11.21 -110.09 22.09
N SER A 405 10.85 -110.91 23.08
CA SER A 405 11.50 -110.94 24.41
C SER A 405 12.85 -111.66 24.37
N SER A 406 13.73 -111.26 23.45
CA SER A 406 15.07 -111.83 23.31
C SER A 406 16.09 -110.77 22.92
N ALA A 407 17.18 -110.71 23.68
CA ALA A 407 18.36 -109.98 23.29
C ALA A 407 19.15 -110.79 22.23
N LYS A 408 18.60 -110.96 21.01
CA LYS A 408 19.38 -111.51 19.89
C LYS A 408 19.52 -110.57 18.67
N ASP A 409 18.67 -109.56 18.54
CA ASP A 409 18.82 -108.50 17.52
C ASP A 409 18.80 -107.07 18.07
N VAL A 410 19.95 -106.40 17.96
CA VAL A 410 20.08 -104.94 17.99
C VAL A 410 20.98 -104.60 16.79
N PRO A 411 20.44 -104.03 15.69
CA PRO A 411 21.23 -103.74 14.51
C PRO A 411 22.33 -102.72 14.80
N THR A 412 23.52 -102.95 14.25
CA THR A 412 24.70 -102.09 14.39
C THR A 412 24.48 -100.75 13.69
N GLY A 413 23.77 -99.84 14.36
CA GLY A 413 23.36 -98.54 13.80
C GLY A 413 22.08 -97.97 14.40
N SER A 414 21.22 -98.74 15.09
CA SER A 414 19.93 -98.23 15.61
C SER A 414 20.10 -97.04 16.55
N LEU A 415 21.08 -97.10 17.45
CA LEU A 415 21.43 -96.03 18.40
C LEU A 415 22.05 -94.81 17.68
N GLN A 416 22.74 -95.03 16.56
CA GLN A 416 23.28 -93.94 15.73
C GLN A 416 22.17 -93.25 14.93
N SER A 417 21.19 -94.00 14.41
CA SER A 417 19.99 -93.47 13.77
C SER A 417 19.13 -92.65 14.73
N SER A 418 18.93 -93.10 15.98
CA SER A 418 18.15 -92.33 16.96
C SER A 418 18.87 -91.06 17.43
N LEU A 419 20.21 -91.06 17.52
CA LEU A 419 21.00 -89.85 17.76
C LEU A 419 20.98 -88.87 16.57
N LEU A 420 20.95 -89.38 15.32
CA LEU A 420 20.76 -88.55 14.13
C LEU A 420 19.34 -87.97 14.05
N GLU A 421 18.31 -88.73 14.42
CA GLU A 421 16.93 -88.24 14.51
C GLU A 421 16.80 -87.15 15.59
N LEU A 422 17.39 -87.37 16.78
CA LEU A 422 17.44 -86.37 17.86
C LEU A 422 18.13 -85.07 17.41
N ARG A 423 19.24 -85.18 16.67
CA ARG A 423 19.97 -84.03 16.12
C ARG A 423 19.16 -83.29 15.05
N ARG A 424 18.42 -84.02 14.21
CA ARG A 424 17.51 -83.41 13.21
C ARG A 424 16.35 -82.67 13.88
N LEU A 425 15.75 -83.24 14.91
CA LEU A 425 14.64 -82.61 15.65
C LEU A 425 15.11 -81.36 16.42
N THR A 426 16.31 -81.37 17.01
CA THR A 426 16.87 -80.15 17.63
C THR A 426 17.27 -79.08 16.62
N GLN A 427 17.76 -79.45 15.43
CA GLN A 427 18.00 -78.48 14.35
C GLN A 427 16.69 -77.83 13.87
N ASN A 428 15.66 -78.64 13.56
CA ASN A 428 14.36 -78.14 13.13
C ASN A 428 13.72 -77.15 14.14
N LEU A 429 13.90 -77.37 15.45
CA LEU A 429 13.42 -76.47 16.49
C LEU A 429 14.22 -75.17 16.58
N LEU A 430 15.51 -75.15 16.21
CA LEU A 430 16.28 -73.92 16.10
C LEU A 430 15.86 -73.13 14.86
N ASP A 431 15.84 -73.78 13.69
CA ASP A 431 15.49 -73.18 12.41
C ASP A 431 14.04 -72.61 12.43
N GLY A 432 13.11 -73.31 13.10
CA GLY A 432 11.74 -72.83 13.32
C GLY A 432 11.66 -71.59 14.22
N ASN A 433 12.48 -71.52 15.28
CA ASN A 433 12.56 -70.33 16.13
C ASN A 433 13.21 -69.15 15.40
N GLU A 434 14.24 -69.36 14.57
CA GLU A 434 14.78 -68.29 13.72
C GLU A 434 13.73 -67.75 12.73
N SER A 435 12.91 -68.62 12.14
CA SER A 435 11.85 -68.21 11.22
C SER A 435 10.75 -67.35 11.88
N THR A 436 10.35 -67.69 13.11
CA THR A 436 9.34 -66.91 13.86
C THR A 436 9.91 -65.59 14.39
N ILE A 437 11.17 -65.58 14.83
CA ILE A 437 11.89 -64.34 15.19
C ILE A 437 12.02 -63.41 13.97
N ALA A 438 12.29 -63.95 12.78
CA ALA A 438 12.36 -63.17 11.54
C ALA A 438 11.00 -62.54 11.16
N LEU A 439 9.90 -63.30 11.27
CA LEU A 439 8.55 -62.80 11.02
C LEU A 439 8.14 -61.69 12.02
N LEU A 440 8.36 -61.89 13.32
CA LEU A 440 8.12 -60.88 14.35
C LEU A 440 8.99 -59.63 14.14
N SER A 441 10.24 -59.80 13.67
CA SER A 441 11.12 -58.68 13.34
C SER A 441 10.60 -57.87 12.14
N LEU A 442 10.06 -58.54 11.11
CA LEU A 442 9.41 -57.89 9.97
C LEU A 442 8.13 -57.15 10.38
N GLU A 443 7.31 -57.74 11.25
CA GLU A 443 6.09 -57.11 11.78
C GLU A 443 6.41 -55.88 12.65
N VAL A 444 7.44 -55.95 13.49
CA VAL A 444 7.95 -54.81 14.28
C VAL A 444 8.54 -53.72 13.37
N CYS A 445 9.23 -54.08 12.29
CA CYS A 445 9.70 -53.10 11.29
C CYS A 445 8.54 -52.44 10.55
N SER A 446 7.55 -53.20 10.06
CA SER A 446 6.36 -52.65 9.42
C SER A 446 5.59 -51.70 10.35
N SER A 447 5.39 -52.12 11.60
CA SER A 447 4.73 -51.31 12.65
C SER A 447 5.52 -50.04 12.99
N ARG A 448 6.86 -50.09 12.94
CA ARG A 448 7.73 -48.92 13.11
C ARG A 448 7.60 -47.96 11.94
N GLU A 449 7.70 -48.45 10.70
CA GLU A 449 7.53 -47.60 9.51
C GLU A 449 6.14 -46.97 9.47
N GLU A 450 5.08 -47.68 9.88
CA GLU A 450 3.73 -47.13 9.97
C GLU A 450 3.64 -46.03 11.05
N ASN A 451 4.28 -46.22 12.22
CA ASN A 451 4.39 -45.16 13.23
C ASN A 451 5.21 -43.95 12.74
N GLU A 452 6.27 -44.16 11.97
CA GLU A 452 7.08 -43.09 11.38
C GLU A 452 6.33 -42.34 10.27
N ARG A 453 5.55 -43.06 9.44
CA ARG A 453 4.58 -42.46 8.49
C ARG A 453 3.52 -41.65 9.22
N LEU A 454 2.95 -42.16 10.31
CA LEU A 454 1.95 -41.45 11.11
C LEU A 454 2.52 -40.23 11.83
N ARG A 455 3.78 -40.27 12.30
CA ARG A 455 4.48 -39.06 12.81
C ARG A 455 4.71 -38.04 11.71
N ALA A 456 5.27 -38.44 10.56
CA ALA A 456 5.47 -37.53 9.43
C ALA A 456 4.15 -36.88 8.98
N MET A 457 3.06 -37.65 8.90
CA MET A 457 1.71 -37.13 8.62
C MET A 457 1.12 -36.26 9.74
N SER A 458 1.66 -36.31 10.96
CA SER A 458 1.28 -35.45 12.08
C SER A 458 2.18 -34.20 12.24
N GLU A 459 3.43 -34.26 11.77
CA GLU A 459 4.38 -33.14 11.75
C GLU A 459 4.12 -32.24 10.53
N VAL A 460 3.79 -32.83 9.38
CA VAL A 460 3.16 -32.15 8.22
C VAL A 460 1.75 -31.61 8.58
N ARG A 461 1.23 -31.95 9.77
CA ARG A 461 0.00 -31.40 10.34
C ARG A 461 0.22 -30.19 11.26
N GLU A 462 1.38 -29.52 11.14
CA GLU A 462 1.43 -28.05 11.18
C GLU A 462 0.12 -27.47 10.59
N PRO A 463 -0.50 -26.44 11.22
CA PRO A 463 -1.68 -25.82 10.65
C PRO A 463 -1.30 -25.29 9.27
N SER A 464 -1.93 -25.85 8.22
CA SER A 464 -1.59 -25.63 6.82
C SER A 464 -1.28 -24.16 6.54
N GLU A 465 -0.26 -23.87 5.73
CA GLU A 465 0.12 -22.50 5.38
C GLU A 465 -1.07 -21.67 4.89
N GLN A 466 -2.03 -22.31 4.20
CA GLN A 466 -3.29 -21.72 3.75
C GLN A 466 -4.22 -21.31 4.91
N LEU A 467 -4.27 -22.10 5.99
CA LEU A 467 -4.98 -21.76 7.23
C LEU A 467 -4.24 -20.64 7.99
N GLN A 468 -2.91 -20.66 8.03
CA GLN A 468 -2.14 -19.58 8.66
C GLN A 468 -2.30 -18.25 7.90
N THR A 469 -2.27 -18.25 6.57
CA THR A 469 -2.54 -17.05 5.77
C THR A 469 -3.98 -16.59 5.96
N ALA A 470 -4.97 -17.49 5.91
CA ALA A 470 -6.38 -17.13 6.16
C ALA A 470 -6.61 -16.53 7.57
N ILE A 471 -5.85 -16.95 8.59
CA ILE A 471 -5.88 -16.34 9.92
C ILE A 471 -5.27 -14.93 9.88
N ARG A 472 -4.11 -14.75 9.24
CA ARG A 472 -3.48 -13.42 9.07
C ARG A 472 -4.41 -12.47 8.30
N ASP A 473 -4.97 -12.89 7.17
CA ASP A 473 -5.89 -12.11 6.34
C ASP A 473 -7.15 -11.70 7.11
N ARG A 474 -7.71 -12.62 7.93
CA ARG A 474 -8.83 -12.33 8.84
C ARG A 474 -8.46 -11.26 9.87
N ASP A 475 -7.29 -11.38 10.49
CA ASP A 475 -6.87 -10.48 11.57
C ASP A 475 -6.49 -9.09 11.03
N ASP A 476 -5.92 -9.03 9.83
CA ASP A 476 -5.73 -7.82 9.02
C ASP A 476 -7.06 -7.15 8.66
N ALA A 477 -8.06 -7.94 8.25
CA ALA A 477 -9.41 -7.43 7.97
C ALA A 477 -10.09 -6.91 9.24
N ILE A 478 -9.89 -7.56 10.39
CA ILE A 478 -10.35 -7.08 11.70
C ILE A 478 -9.65 -5.77 12.11
N ALA A 479 -8.34 -5.64 11.85
CA ALA A 479 -7.60 -4.41 12.11
C ALA A 479 -8.09 -3.25 11.22
N LYS A 480 -8.24 -3.49 9.91
CA LYS A 480 -8.80 -2.53 8.94
C LYS A 480 -10.23 -2.12 9.31
N LYS A 481 -11.07 -3.08 9.71
CA LYS A 481 -12.42 -2.80 10.24
C LYS A 481 -12.38 -1.87 11.46
N LYS A 482 -11.55 -2.18 12.48
CA LYS A 482 -11.43 -1.36 13.70
C LYS A 482 -10.95 0.06 13.39
N ALA A 483 -10.03 0.23 12.44
CA ALA A 483 -9.59 1.56 12.00
C ALA A 483 -10.75 2.38 11.39
N VAL A 484 -11.56 1.78 10.51
CA VAL A 484 -12.75 2.43 9.94
C VAL A 484 -13.81 2.71 11.02
N GLU A 485 -14.00 1.83 12.01
CA GLU A 485 -14.91 2.06 13.14
C GLU A 485 -14.45 3.23 14.03
N MET A 486 -13.13 3.43 14.22
CA MET A 486 -12.58 4.58 14.95
C MET A 486 -12.75 5.89 14.19
N GLU A 487 -12.44 5.93 12.89
CA GLU A 487 -12.65 7.14 12.06
C GLU A 487 -14.15 7.47 11.92
N LEU A 488 -15.03 6.48 11.84
CA LEU A 488 -16.48 6.70 11.88
C LEU A 488 -16.94 7.29 13.22
N ALA A 489 -16.39 6.84 14.34
CA ALA A 489 -16.68 7.40 15.66
C ALA A 489 -16.18 8.86 15.79
N LYS A 490 -15.01 9.16 15.24
CA LYS A 490 -14.42 10.50 15.17
C LYS A 490 -15.27 11.45 14.32
N CYS A 491 -15.59 11.09 13.07
CA CYS A 491 -16.49 11.86 12.21
C CYS A 491 -17.88 12.08 12.85
N LYS A 492 -18.38 11.13 13.66
CA LYS A 492 -19.62 11.33 14.43
C LYS A 492 -19.45 12.38 15.53
N ILE A 493 -18.31 12.42 16.24
CA ILE A 493 -17.99 13.45 17.22
C ILE A 493 -17.86 14.82 16.53
N ASP A 494 -17.22 14.89 15.37
CA ASP A 494 -17.06 16.11 14.59
C ASP A 494 -18.42 16.65 14.08
N ILE A 495 -19.32 15.78 13.64
CA ILE A 495 -20.70 16.16 13.29
C ILE A 495 -21.47 16.65 14.53
N MET A 496 -21.28 16.02 15.70
CA MET A 496 -21.94 16.45 16.94
C MET A 496 -21.42 17.79 17.45
N SER A 497 -20.11 18.07 17.35
CA SER A 497 -19.52 19.35 17.75
C SER A 497 -19.90 20.48 16.79
N LEU A 498 -19.90 20.23 15.47
CA LEU A 498 -20.35 21.18 14.46
C LEU A 498 -21.85 21.51 14.61
N ASN A 499 -22.68 20.51 14.95
CA ASN A 499 -24.10 20.74 15.23
C ASN A 499 -24.31 21.58 16.50
N SER A 500 -23.49 21.41 17.54
CA SER A 500 -23.50 22.32 18.71
C SER A 500 -23.16 23.74 18.28
N GLN A 501 -22.04 23.94 17.58
CA GLN A 501 -21.61 25.27 17.08
C GLN A 501 -22.68 25.94 16.20
N LEU A 502 -23.40 25.17 15.39
CA LEU A 502 -24.51 25.66 14.58
C LEU A 502 -25.70 26.11 15.44
N LEU A 503 -26.07 25.33 16.47
CA LEU A 503 -27.12 25.71 17.42
C LEU A 503 -26.73 26.96 18.22
N ASP A 504 -25.48 27.05 18.68
CA ASP A 504 -24.93 28.19 19.40
C ASP A 504 -24.95 29.46 18.51
N ALA A 505 -24.55 29.34 17.24
CA ALA A 505 -24.59 30.43 16.27
C ALA A 505 -26.03 30.86 15.91
N ILE A 506 -26.98 29.91 15.83
CA ILE A 506 -28.41 30.21 15.65
C ILE A 506 -28.96 30.96 16.86
N GLN A 507 -28.61 30.57 18.09
CA GLN A 507 -29.01 31.28 19.31
C GLN A 507 -28.41 32.69 19.37
N GLN A 508 -27.12 32.85 19.06
CA GLN A 508 -26.49 34.17 18.97
C GLN A 508 -27.18 35.07 17.95
N LYS A 509 -27.48 34.55 16.75
CA LYS A 509 -28.22 35.30 15.72
C LYS A 509 -29.63 35.68 16.19
N LEU A 510 -30.34 34.76 16.84
CA LEU A 510 -31.69 35.00 17.37
C LEU A 510 -31.70 36.09 18.44
N ASN A 511 -30.73 36.05 19.36
CA ASN A 511 -30.54 37.08 20.39
C ASN A 511 -30.25 38.46 19.76
N LEU A 512 -29.40 38.51 18.72
CA LEU A 512 -29.11 39.75 17.98
C LEU A 512 -30.35 40.28 17.23
N SER A 513 -31.16 39.43 16.60
CA SER A 513 -32.43 39.88 16.00
C SER A 513 -33.40 40.44 17.04
N GLN A 514 -33.52 39.82 18.23
CA GLN A 514 -34.36 40.34 19.31
C GLN A 514 -33.87 41.68 19.84
N GLN A 515 -32.55 41.89 19.91
CA GLN A 515 -31.96 43.19 20.27
C GLN A 515 -32.24 44.27 19.20
N LEU A 516 -32.20 43.90 17.92
CA LEU A 516 -32.53 44.81 16.81
C LEU A 516 -34.04 45.12 16.76
N GLU A 517 -34.92 44.15 17.02
CA GLU A 517 -36.36 44.35 17.14
C GLU A 517 -36.69 45.29 18.31
N ALA A 518 -36.10 45.06 19.49
CA ALA A 518 -36.26 45.96 20.64
C ALA A 518 -35.75 47.39 20.36
N TRP A 519 -34.60 47.53 19.68
CA TRP A 519 -34.07 48.83 19.29
C TRP A 519 -34.96 49.53 18.23
N GLN A 520 -35.55 48.77 17.30
CA GLN A 520 -36.54 49.30 16.36
C GLN A 520 -37.79 49.80 17.09
N ASP A 521 -38.33 49.03 18.04
CA ASP A 521 -39.47 49.44 18.87
C ASP A 521 -39.18 50.73 19.65
N ASP A 522 -38.00 50.85 20.27
CA ASP A 522 -37.61 52.07 20.99
C ASP A 522 -37.37 53.26 20.06
N MET A 523 -36.81 53.04 18.87
CA MET A 523 -36.69 54.09 17.85
C MET A 523 -38.06 54.54 17.32
N HIS A 524 -39.01 53.62 17.10
CA HIS A 524 -40.38 53.98 16.73
C HIS A 524 -41.05 54.79 17.85
N ARG A 525 -40.91 54.39 19.12
CA ARG A 525 -41.41 55.17 20.28
C ARG A 525 -40.81 56.57 20.34
N VAL A 526 -39.52 56.73 20.06
CA VAL A 526 -38.85 58.05 20.01
C VAL A 526 -39.37 58.90 18.84
N ILE A 527 -39.62 58.29 17.68
CA ILE A 527 -40.22 58.98 16.52
C ILE A 527 -41.66 59.41 16.82
N ASP A 528 -42.48 58.52 17.38
CA ASP A 528 -43.86 58.81 17.77
C ASP A 528 -43.92 59.91 18.83
N GLN A 529 -43.03 59.87 19.84
CA GLN A 529 -42.90 60.90 20.86
C GLN A 529 -42.52 62.25 20.23
N GLN A 530 -41.49 62.29 19.36
CA GLN A 530 -41.10 63.52 18.65
C GLN A 530 -42.21 64.06 17.73
N LEU A 531 -43.01 63.19 17.12
CA LEU A 531 -44.18 63.60 16.34
C LEU A 531 -45.26 64.19 17.25
N MET A 532 -45.58 63.55 18.36
CA MET A 532 -46.58 64.04 19.33
C MET A 532 -46.16 65.35 20.00
N ASP A 533 -44.87 65.52 20.29
CA ASP A 533 -44.33 66.76 20.85
C ASP A 533 -44.34 67.90 19.81
N LYS A 534 -43.93 67.65 18.56
CA LYS A 534 -44.06 68.63 17.46
C LYS A 534 -45.50 69.05 17.21
N HIS A 535 -46.44 68.11 17.18
CA HIS A 535 -47.86 68.46 17.08
C HIS A 535 -48.28 69.31 18.28
N GLN A 536 -47.84 68.99 19.51
CA GLN A 536 -48.12 69.82 20.69
C GLN A 536 -47.51 71.22 20.60
N GLU A 537 -46.36 71.40 19.97
CA GLU A 537 -45.75 72.72 19.70
C GLU A 537 -46.59 73.49 18.66
N GLU A 538 -46.94 72.87 17.53
CA GLU A 538 -47.83 73.43 16.51
C GLU A 538 -49.23 73.80 17.05
N TRP A 539 -49.76 73.02 18.01
CA TRP A 539 -51.02 73.31 18.71
C TRP A 539 -50.88 74.38 19.82
N ARG A 540 -49.67 74.69 20.30
CA ARG A 540 -49.41 75.80 21.25
C ARG A 540 -49.21 77.13 20.52
N ASP A 541 -48.56 77.12 19.35
CA ASP A 541 -48.19 78.32 18.58
C ASP A 541 -49.33 78.88 17.70
N SER A 542 -50.60 78.59 18.01
CA SER A 542 -51.76 78.99 17.20
C SER A 542 -52.65 80.08 17.84
N PRO A 543 -52.37 81.38 17.58
CA PRO A 543 -53.30 82.47 17.83
C PRO A 543 -53.73 83.23 16.55
N TYR A 544 -55.04 83.20 16.26
CA TYR A 544 -55.83 84.26 15.59
C TYR A 544 -55.27 85.07 14.40
N SER A 545 -55.79 84.81 13.19
CA SER A 545 -56.47 85.79 12.28
C SER A 545 -56.68 85.21 10.86
N PHE A 546 -57.59 85.66 9.99
CA PHE A 546 -58.99 86.16 10.10
C PHE A 546 -59.58 86.18 8.66
N SER A 547 -60.91 86.06 8.53
CA SER A 547 -61.79 86.10 7.33
C SER A 547 -61.28 86.73 6.00
N GLY A 548 -61.58 86.10 4.83
CA GLY A 548 -61.13 86.56 3.49
C GLY A 548 -61.86 86.01 2.23
N ALA A 549 -63.20 86.02 2.24
CA ALA A 549 -64.17 85.57 1.21
C ALA A 549 -63.81 85.47 -0.31
N ASN A 550 -64.36 84.41 -0.95
CA ASN A 550 -65.37 84.45 -2.06
C ASN A 550 -65.09 83.66 -3.39
N THR A 551 -66.16 83.11 -3.98
CA THR A 551 -66.32 82.44 -5.31
C THR A 551 -65.56 81.12 -5.54
N GLY A 552 -66.07 80.13 -6.29
CA GLY A 552 -67.35 80.01 -7.00
C GLY A 552 -67.73 78.54 -7.31
N SER A 553 -68.92 78.31 -7.89
CA SER A 553 -69.52 76.96 -8.05
C SER A 553 -69.74 76.58 -9.52
N ARG A 554 -69.51 75.30 -9.90
CA ARG A 554 -70.47 74.47 -10.72
C ARG A 554 -70.03 73.04 -11.10
N THR A 555 -70.99 72.10 -10.98
CA THR A 555 -71.32 70.91 -11.83
C THR A 555 -70.20 70.08 -12.51
N CYS A 556 -70.01 68.78 -12.21
CA CYS A 556 -70.83 67.59 -12.58
C CYS A 556 -70.77 67.12 -14.05
N SER A 557 -70.16 65.94 -14.32
CA SER A 557 -70.62 64.94 -15.34
C SER A 557 -69.70 63.70 -15.48
N GLY A 558 -70.28 62.50 -15.69
CA GLY A 558 -69.69 61.46 -16.57
C GLY A 558 -68.86 60.29 -15.99
N PRO A 559 -69.26 59.01 -16.21
CA PRO A 559 -68.47 57.77 -15.99
C PRO A 559 -68.06 57.12 -17.37
N PRO A 560 -67.68 55.82 -17.55
CA PRO A 560 -67.58 54.69 -16.60
C PRO A 560 -66.41 53.66 -16.78
N SER A 561 -66.38 52.66 -15.87
CA SER A 561 -65.81 51.30 -16.03
C SER A 561 -64.27 51.13 -15.97
N ARG A 562 -63.69 50.03 -15.42
CA ARG A 562 -64.24 48.71 -15.01
C ARG A 562 -63.80 48.25 -13.60
N ARG A 563 -64.66 47.44 -12.95
CA ARG A 563 -64.36 46.39 -11.94
C ARG A 563 -64.54 45.00 -12.63
N PRO A 564 -64.19 43.80 -12.09
CA PRO A 564 -64.13 43.31 -10.69
C PRO A 564 -62.72 42.81 -10.25
N HIS A 565 -62.35 42.46 -9.00
CA HIS A 565 -62.91 41.49 -8.01
C HIS A 565 -62.88 40.01 -8.51
N ARG A 566 -62.60 38.97 -7.71
CA ARG A 566 -61.99 38.82 -6.35
C ARG A 566 -61.71 37.31 -6.10
N LEU A 567 -60.92 36.98 -5.06
CA LEU A 567 -60.99 35.76 -4.22
C LEU A 567 -60.56 34.35 -4.73
N SER A 568 -59.63 33.78 -3.95
CA SER A 568 -59.72 32.47 -3.24
C SER A 568 -59.39 31.14 -3.95
N ASP A 569 -58.27 30.55 -3.49
CA ASP A 569 -58.11 29.19 -2.92
C ASP A 569 -58.40 27.93 -3.78
N GLY A 570 -57.77 26.81 -3.41
CA GLY A 570 -58.06 25.48 -3.95
C GLY A 570 -56.95 24.79 -4.75
N ASP A 571 -55.99 24.21 -4.03
CA ASP A 571 -55.66 22.78 -4.12
C ASP A 571 -55.57 22.12 -5.52
N LYS A 572 -54.33 21.84 -6.00
CA LYS A 572 -53.91 20.44 -6.33
C LYS A 572 -52.43 20.25 -6.70
N ARG A 573 -51.99 19.03 -6.37
CA ARG A 573 -50.67 18.40 -6.60
C ARG A 573 -50.32 18.30 -8.09
N LEU A 574 -49.02 18.26 -8.42
CA LEU A 574 -48.39 17.21 -9.26
C LEU A 574 -46.84 17.33 -9.27
N PHE A 575 -46.16 16.32 -9.83
CA PHE A 575 -44.71 16.23 -10.09
C PHE A 575 -43.74 16.19 -8.90
N SER A 576 -43.80 15.05 -8.19
CA SER A 576 -42.58 14.45 -7.61
C SER A 576 -41.71 13.82 -8.71
N PHE A 577 -40.40 14.09 -8.72
CA PHE A 577 -39.41 13.19 -9.32
C PHE A 577 -38.11 13.20 -8.51
N PHE A 578 -37.88 12.13 -7.75
CA PHE A 578 -36.51 11.74 -7.37
C PHE A 578 -35.83 11.12 -8.58
N LYS A 579 -34.56 11.46 -8.81
CA LYS A 579 -33.60 10.44 -9.22
C LYS A 579 -32.25 10.68 -8.56
N LYS A 580 -31.88 9.74 -7.69
CA LYS A 580 -30.57 9.59 -7.08
C LYS A 580 -29.70 8.76 -8.02
N ASN A 581 -28.46 9.19 -8.20
CA ASN A 581 -27.27 8.36 -8.42
C ASN A 581 -26.19 9.00 -7.54
#